data_AF-A0A7X6C8I1-F1
#
_entry.id   AF-A0A7X6C8I1-F1
#
_cell.length_a   1.000
_cell.length_b   1.000
_cell.length_c   1.000
_cell.angle_alpha   90.00
_cell.angle_beta   90.00
_cell.angle_gamma   90.00
#
_symmetry.space_group_name_H-M   'P 1'
#
loop_
_entity.id
_entity.type
_entity.pdbx_description
1 polymer ?
#
loop_
_entity_poly.entity_id
_entity_poly.type
_entity_poly.pdbx_seq_one_letter_code
_entity_poly.pdbx_strand_id
1 'polypeptide(L)' 'MANEKPPDIRDPNAFEAKDGKKCPSCGGTGKIKPEKAVREAVCQKCNGKGYYI' A
#
# COMPACT_ATOMS: atom_id res chain seq x y z
N MET A 1 21.09 -23.17 1.99
CA MET A 1 19.89 -22.98 1.15
C MET A 1 19.00 -21.97 1.83
N ALA A 2 18.65 -20.88 1.15
CA ALA A 2 17.76 -19.86 1.71
C ALA A 2 16.36 -20.43 1.83
N ASN A 3 15.84 -20.52 3.06
CA ASN A 3 14.44 -20.83 3.32
C ASN A 3 13.61 -19.58 2.96
N GLU A 4 13.28 -19.45 1.68
CA GLU A 4 12.35 -18.44 1.19
C GLU A 4 10.95 -18.88 1.62
N LYS A 5 10.53 -18.43 2.80
CA LYS A 5 9.14 -18.52 3.26
C LYS A 5 8.26 -17.97 2.14
N PRO A 6 7.22 -18.71 1.68
CA PRO A 6 6.34 -18.21 0.65
C PRO A 6 5.79 -16.85 1.08
N PRO A 7 5.68 -15.86 0.17
CA PRO A 7 5.19 -14.53 0.52
C PRO A 7 3.81 -14.72 1.16
N ASP A 8 3.73 -14.35 2.43
CA ASP A 8 2.51 -14.46 3.20
C ASP A 8 1.51 -13.49 2.54
N ILE A 9 0.53 -14.03 1.81
CA ILE A 9 -0.52 -13.26 1.13
C ILE A 9 -1.35 -12.38 2.07
N ARG A 10 -1.14 -12.47 3.40
CA ARG A 10 -1.76 -11.63 4.42
C ARG A 10 -0.82 -10.55 4.97
N ASP A 11 0.44 -10.51 4.52
CA ASP A 11 1.34 -9.40 4.79
C ASP A 11 1.06 -8.26 3.80
N PRO A 12 0.58 -7.09 4.25
CA PRO A 12 0.26 -5.96 3.37
C PRO A 12 1.51 -5.34 2.71
N ASN A 13 2.72 -5.79 3.04
CA ASN A 13 3.96 -5.46 2.32
C ASN A 13 4.41 -6.58 1.36
N ALA A 14 3.80 -7.76 1.38
CA ALA A 14 4.03 -8.84 0.41
C ALA A 14 3.23 -8.69 -0.89
N PHE A 15 2.48 -7.59 -1.06
CA PHE A 15 1.97 -7.21 -2.37
C PHE A 15 3.14 -6.73 -3.22
N GLU A 16 3.82 -7.68 -3.86
CA GLU A 16 4.73 -7.41 -4.97
C GLU A 16 3.95 -6.57 -5.97
N ALA A 17 4.26 -5.29 -5.98
CA ALA A 17 3.73 -4.37 -6.96
C ALA A 17 4.33 -4.78 -8.30
N LYS A 18 3.67 -5.72 -8.97
CA LYS A 18 3.87 -5.99 -10.39
C LYS A 18 3.71 -4.65 -11.10
N ASP A 19 4.84 -4.07 -11.46
CA ASP A 19 4.99 -2.93 -12.36
C ASP A 19 4.59 -1.53 -11.83
N GLY A 20 4.23 -1.38 -10.54
CA GLY A 20 3.80 -0.08 -9.97
C GLY A 20 4.63 0.40 -8.79
N LYS A 21 5.12 1.65 -8.79
CA LYS A 21 5.83 2.20 -7.63
C LYS A 21 4.83 2.40 -6.47
N LYS A 22 5.02 1.72 -5.34
CA LYS A 22 4.18 1.87 -4.14
C LYS A 22 4.05 3.34 -3.74
N CYS A 23 2.84 3.82 -3.48
CA CYS A 23 2.61 5.21 -3.12
C CYS A 23 3.12 5.47 -1.69
N PRO A 24 4.15 6.31 -1.50
CA PRO A 24 4.75 6.54 -0.19
C PRO A 24 3.82 7.31 0.74
N SER A 25 2.88 8.10 0.19
CA SER A 25 1.94 8.90 0.99
C SER A 25 0.88 8.08 1.71
N CYS A 26 0.51 6.91 1.19
CA CYS A 26 -0.44 6.00 1.84
C CYS A 26 0.16 4.64 2.20
N GLY A 27 1.46 4.45 1.97
CA GLY A 27 2.14 3.18 2.23
C GLY A 27 1.49 2.00 1.51
N GLY A 28 0.96 2.19 0.30
CA GLY A 28 0.34 1.11 -0.49
C GLY A 28 -1.16 0.89 -0.25
N THR A 29 -1.76 1.55 0.75
CA THR A 29 -3.16 1.27 1.13
C THR A 29 -4.20 1.98 0.28
N GLY A 30 -3.79 3.02 -0.46
CA GLY A 30 -4.72 3.88 -1.22
C GLY A 30 -5.53 4.85 -0.34
N LYS A 31 -5.38 4.79 0.98
CA LYS A 31 -6.13 5.63 1.91
C LYS A 31 -5.19 6.33 2.88
N ILE A 32 -5.61 7.47 3.41
CA ILE A 32 -4.91 8.21 4.45
C ILE A 32 -5.92 8.56 5.54
N LYS A 33 -5.52 8.42 6.80
CA LYS A 33 -6.32 8.88 7.95
C LYS A 33 -5.58 10.04 8.61
N PRO A 34 -5.99 11.30 8.36
CA PRO A 34 -5.46 12.43 9.11
C PRO A 34 -5.73 12.24 10.61
N GLU A 35 -4.80 12.68 11.45
CA GLU A 35 -4.89 12.51 12.92
C GLU A 35 -6.18 13.09 13.51
N LYS A 36 -6.68 14.19 12.94
CA LYS A 36 -7.92 14.87 13.35
C LYS A 36 -9.17 14.38 12.59
N ALA A 37 -9.05 13.41 11.69
CA ALA A 37 -10.16 12.94 10.88
C ALA A 37 -10.82 11.69 11.47
N VAL A 38 -12.15 11.74 11.55
CA VAL A 38 -12.99 10.61 11.99
C VAL A 38 -13.02 9.49 10.95
N ARG A 39 -12.88 9.84 9.66
CA ARG A 39 -12.96 8.90 8.53
C ARG A 39 -11.66 8.88 7.74
N GLU A 40 -11.39 7.73 7.13
CA GLU A 40 -10.33 7.58 6.14
C GLU A 40 -10.68 8.40 4.88
N ALA A 41 -9.69 9.09 4.34
CA ALA A 41 -9.77 9.79 3.07
C ALA A 41 -9.02 9.01 1.99
N VAL A 42 -9.48 9.13 0.75
CA VAL A 42 -8.77 8.56 -0.41
C VAL A 42 -7.44 9.28 -0.58
N CYS A 43 -6.35 8.53 -0.73
CA CYS A 43 -5.05 9.10 -1.02
C CYS A 43 -5.07 9.72 -2.42
N GLN A 44 -5.13 11.05 -2.47
CA GLN A 44 -5.18 11.81 -3.72
C GLN A 44 -3.92 11.62 -4.58
N LYS A 45 -2.78 11.31 -3.95
CA LYS A 45 -1.51 11.11 -4.66
C LYS A 45 -1.54 9.89 -5.58
N CYS A 46 -2.22 8.82 -5.19
CA CYS A 46 -2.38 7.62 -6.02
C CYS A 46 -3.83 7.39 -6.46
N ASN A 47 -4.71 8.39 -6.31
CA ASN A 47 -6.14 8.30 -6.61
C ASN A 47 -6.81 7.05 -5.99
N GLY A 48 -6.41 6.67 -4.78
CA GLY A 48 -6.97 5.49 -4.11
C GLY A 48 -6.40 4.14 -4.53
N LYS A 49 -5.47 4.11 -5.50
CA LYS A 49 -4.93 2.84 -6.02
C LYS A 49 -3.89 2.20 -5.09
N GLY A 50 -3.19 3.01 -4.29
CA GLY A 50 -2.09 2.55 -3.44
C GLY A 50 -0.72 2.50 -4.13
N TYR A 51 -0.68 2.55 -5.46
CA TYR A 51 0.53 2.53 -6.27
C TYR A 51 0.44 3.54 -7.43
N TYR A 52 1.59 3.93 -7.97
CA TYR A 52 1.72 4.70 -9.21
C TYR A 52 1.89 3.70 -10.36
N ILE A 53 1.01 3.81 -11.34
CA ILE A 53 1.14 3.22 -12.68
C ILE A 53 1.60 4.28 -13.65
#